data_AF-A0A0B7AEG8-F1
#
_entry.id   AF-A0A0B7AEG8-F1
#
_cell.length_a   1.000
_cell.length_b   1.000
_cell.length_c   1.000
_cell.angle_alpha   90.00
_cell.angle_beta   90.00
_cell.angle_gamma   90.00
#
_symmetry.space_group_name_H-M   'P 1'
#
loop_
_entity.id
_entity.type
_entity.pdbx_description
1 polymer ?
#
loop_
_entity_poly.entity_id
_entity_poly.type
_entity_poly.pdbx_seq_one_letter_code
_entity_poly.pdbx_strand_id
1 'polypeptide(L)'
;RNIKLLLFSLKPPNTTDVCNGFIILSLVFSSFNIFLVWFTLYLSDMESSEQSQLQKASYIEKTIPSYVLDDLSSRFIINSRPEDFKSIIRIFFLVENAFWFYLDFHRVENPQLKECTLKEFAYSLISHCPQIKQFTSEFDKHFDAWKQYKRTIATCGAIILDKDLKHVLLVQSFTSKNSWGFPKGKINQNEALLDCAAREVLEETGFDIMPYADPEEYLEKCTNEQINRLYIVAGVPLKTNFQPKTRREIRDIQWFPMDALPTHRGDQTLKEAVGQNLNLYTVTPFLKSLRMWIKNHQAETPSSKRKNRQKQQAQFAQQAQNQYQEFMQLKKGKSVTKTLISQRSTSVRYSRELQEKNTKQVGTVYVLFSSSMYYINH
;
A
#
# COMPACT_ATOMS: atom_id res chain seq x y z
N ARG A 1 14.84 20.65 63.63
CA ARG A 1 14.72 20.63 65.11
C ARG A 1 16.06 21.09 65.68
N ASN A 2 16.19 22.40 65.96
CA ASN A 2 17.23 23.07 66.79
C ASN A 2 17.36 24.56 66.38
N ILE A 3 16.22 25.26 66.28
CA ILE A 3 16.15 26.73 66.35
C ILE A 3 15.14 27.02 67.45
N LYS A 4 15.56 26.78 68.69
CA LYS A 4 14.83 27.15 69.92
C LYS A 4 15.80 26.96 71.07
N LEU A 5 16.51 28.03 71.42
CA LEU A 5 17.09 28.34 72.73
C LEU A 5 18.25 29.32 72.49
N LEU A 6 17.97 30.62 72.58
CA LEU A 6 18.90 31.66 73.04
C LEU A 6 18.21 33.04 72.98
N LEU A 7 17.12 33.16 73.72
CA LEU A 7 16.64 34.45 74.23
C LEU A 7 16.32 34.21 75.70
N PHE A 8 17.30 34.44 76.57
CA PHE A 8 17.16 34.99 77.93
C PHE A 8 18.51 34.94 78.64
N SER A 9 19.14 36.11 78.77
CA SER A 9 19.79 36.61 79.99
C SER A 9 20.81 37.67 79.60
N LEU A 10 20.37 38.93 79.54
CA LEU A 10 21.24 40.08 79.33
C LEU A 10 22.17 40.26 80.55
N LYS A 11 23.46 40.00 80.34
CA LYS A 11 24.56 40.60 81.09
C LYS A 11 25.59 41.09 80.06
N PRO A 12 26.20 42.28 80.22
CA PRO A 12 27.00 42.87 79.16
C PRO A 12 28.35 42.14 79.03
N PRO A 13 28.84 41.82 77.81
CA PRO A 13 30.15 41.24 77.65
C PRO A 13 31.22 42.31 77.44
N ASN A 14 32.42 41.99 77.92
CA ASN A 14 33.66 42.73 77.71
C ASN A 14 34.10 42.71 76.23
N THR A 15 34.94 43.68 75.87
CA THR A 15 35.40 44.07 74.53
C THR A 15 36.36 43.09 73.82
N THR A 16 36.07 41.79 73.82
CA THR A 16 36.83 40.79 73.01
C THR A 16 35.99 39.93 72.06
N ASP A 17 34.66 40.11 72.00
CA ASP A 17 33.78 39.27 71.17
C ASP A 17 33.44 39.81 69.76
N VAL A 18 33.90 41.02 69.39
CA VAL A 18 33.56 41.60 68.09
C VAL A 18 34.34 40.94 66.93
N CYS A 19 35.59 40.54 67.15
CA CYS A 19 36.41 39.91 66.10
C CYS A 19 36.02 38.44 65.82
N ASN A 20 35.64 37.68 66.84
CA ASN A 20 35.18 36.29 66.66
C ASN A 20 33.78 36.24 66.02
N GLY A 21 32.90 37.20 66.32
CA GLY A 21 31.60 37.34 65.68
C GLY A 21 31.70 37.62 64.17
N PHE A 22 32.64 38.48 63.74
CA PHE A 22 32.86 38.78 62.31
C PHE A 22 33.47 37.60 61.52
N ILE A 23 34.36 36.81 62.14
CA ILE A 23 34.93 35.62 61.49
C ILE A 23 33.88 34.51 61.37
N ILE A 24 33.05 34.30 62.39
CA ILE A 24 31.94 33.34 62.33
C ILE A 24 30.87 33.79 61.33
N LEU A 25 30.52 35.09 61.27
CA LEU A 25 29.62 35.61 60.24
C LEU A 25 30.21 35.41 58.84
N SER A 26 31.49 35.72 58.63
CA SER A 26 32.19 35.53 57.34
C SER A 26 32.22 34.07 56.90
N LEU A 27 32.48 33.13 57.81
CA LEU A 27 32.47 31.69 57.52
C LEU A 27 31.06 31.16 57.27
N VAL A 28 30.04 31.68 57.97
CA VAL A 28 28.62 31.35 57.72
C VAL A 28 28.14 31.94 56.40
N PHE A 29 28.52 33.17 56.04
CA PHE A 29 28.21 33.77 54.74
C PHE A 29 28.96 33.10 53.59
N SER A 30 30.21 32.66 53.80
CA SER A 30 30.97 31.88 52.82
C SER A 30 30.34 30.52 52.57
N SER A 31 29.96 29.79 53.64
CA SER A 31 29.28 28.50 53.52
C SER A 31 27.86 28.63 52.99
N PHE A 32 27.15 29.73 53.27
CA PHE A 32 25.83 30.01 52.67
C PHE A 32 25.94 30.35 51.17
N ASN A 33 26.98 31.07 50.76
CA ASN A 33 27.26 31.31 49.34
C ASN A 33 27.67 30.03 48.60
N ILE A 34 28.50 29.18 49.23
CA ILE A 34 28.88 27.87 48.66
C ILE A 34 27.65 26.97 48.56
N PHE A 35 26.77 26.96 49.58
CA PHE A 35 25.52 26.22 49.55
C PHE A 35 24.57 26.75 48.47
N LEU A 36 24.44 28.07 48.31
CA LEU A 36 23.64 28.68 47.24
C LEU A 36 24.18 28.30 45.86
N VAL A 37 25.49 28.32 45.65
CA VAL A 37 26.12 27.90 44.38
C VAL A 37 25.93 26.40 44.12
N TRP A 38 26.10 25.56 45.14
CA TRP A 38 25.87 24.12 45.01
C TRP A 38 24.39 23.81 44.76
N PHE A 39 23.48 24.52 45.43
CA PHE A 39 22.04 24.37 45.29
C PHE A 39 21.55 24.86 43.92
N THR A 40 22.09 25.97 43.39
CA THR A 40 21.76 26.41 42.02
C THR A 40 22.31 25.47 40.96
N LEU A 41 23.52 24.91 41.14
CA LEU A 41 24.05 23.87 40.25
C LEU A 41 23.21 22.58 40.32
N TYR A 42 22.78 22.17 41.50
CA TYR A 42 21.90 21.00 41.69
C TYR A 42 20.51 21.21 41.06
N LEU A 43 19.91 22.39 41.24
CA LEU A 43 18.66 22.75 40.58
C LEU A 43 18.81 22.79 39.05
N SER A 44 19.91 23.34 38.54
CA SER A 44 20.19 23.35 37.10
C SER A 44 20.37 21.94 36.53
N ASP A 45 21.01 21.03 37.27
CA ASP A 45 21.19 19.63 36.86
C ASP A 45 19.86 18.87 36.87
N MET A 46 19.02 19.07 37.90
CA MET A 46 17.66 18.53 37.97
C MET A 46 16.79 19.03 36.81
N GLU A 47 16.79 20.34 36.54
CA GLU A 47 16.05 20.94 35.42
C GLU A 47 16.54 20.41 34.07
N SER A 48 17.87 20.19 33.91
CA SER A 48 18.43 19.56 32.71
C SER A 48 18.01 18.10 32.55
N SER A 49 17.88 17.36 33.66
CA SER A 49 17.44 15.96 33.66
C SER A 49 15.96 15.84 33.31
N GLU A 50 15.13 16.75 33.81
CA GLU A 50 13.69 16.82 33.54
C GLU A 50 13.43 17.27 32.09
N GLN A 51 14.17 18.27 31.60
CA GLN A 51 14.16 18.66 30.19
C GLN A 51 14.62 17.51 29.28
N SER A 52 15.65 16.73 29.66
CA SER A 52 16.07 15.54 28.91
C SER A 52 15.00 14.45 28.89
N GLN A 53 14.28 14.26 29.99
CA GLN A 53 13.17 13.31 30.08
C GLN A 53 11.96 13.79 29.26
N LEU A 54 11.62 15.08 29.30
CA LEU A 54 10.57 15.70 28.49
C LEU A 54 10.92 15.66 26.99
N GLN A 55 12.19 15.85 26.63
CA GLN A 55 12.66 15.77 25.25
C GLN A 55 12.67 14.32 24.74
N LYS A 56 13.01 13.33 25.60
CA LYS A 56 12.84 11.90 25.30
C LYS A 56 11.36 11.50 25.17
N ALA A 57 10.49 11.99 26.04
CA ALA A 57 9.04 11.76 25.96
C ALA A 57 8.43 12.39 24.68
N SER A 58 8.88 13.60 24.32
CA SER A 58 8.54 14.28 23.06
C SER A 58 9.06 13.54 21.82
N TYR A 59 10.19 12.84 21.92
CA TYR A 59 10.75 12.03 20.84
C TYR A 59 9.99 10.71 20.65
N ILE A 60 9.50 10.12 21.75
CA ILE A 60 8.65 8.92 21.74
C ILE A 60 7.31 9.18 21.01
N GLU A 61 6.80 10.41 21.02
CA GLU A 61 5.62 10.79 20.22
C GLU A 61 5.85 10.82 18.70
N LYS A 62 7.11 10.88 18.22
CA LYS A 62 7.41 11.15 16.79
C LYS A 62 7.95 9.97 16.01
N THR A 63 8.23 8.84 16.65
CA THR A 63 8.86 7.68 15.99
C THR A 63 8.12 6.38 16.34
N ILE A 64 8.22 5.37 15.46
CA ILE A 64 7.65 4.06 15.75
C ILE A 64 8.52 3.43 16.85
N PRO A 65 7.95 2.95 17.97
CA PRO A 65 8.74 2.39 19.06
C PRO A 65 9.55 1.17 18.63
N SER A 66 10.77 1.02 19.19
CA SER A 66 11.68 -0.08 18.86
C SER A 66 11.02 -1.44 18.99
N TYR A 67 10.28 -1.70 20.07
CA TYR A 67 9.65 -3.00 20.30
C TYR A 67 8.66 -3.39 19.19
N VAL A 68 7.98 -2.41 18.58
CA VAL A 68 7.09 -2.64 17.44
C VAL A 68 7.91 -2.98 16.20
N LEU A 69 9.01 -2.27 15.97
CA LEU A 69 9.91 -2.56 14.85
C LEU A 69 10.63 -3.90 15.02
N ASP A 70 10.93 -4.32 16.25
CA ASP A 70 11.50 -5.63 16.59
C ASP A 70 10.51 -6.76 16.28
N ASP A 71 9.25 -6.64 16.71
CA ASP A 71 8.18 -7.59 16.36
C ASP A 71 8.02 -7.70 14.84
N LEU A 72 7.85 -6.58 14.15
CA LEU A 72 7.65 -6.53 12.70
C LEU A 72 8.86 -7.07 11.93
N SER A 73 10.08 -6.77 12.39
CA SER A 73 11.31 -7.32 11.83
C SER A 73 11.34 -8.84 11.98
N SER A 74 11.01 -9.36 13.15
CA SER A 74 10.98 -10.82 13.39
C SER A 74 9.93 -11.53 12.54
N ARG A 75 8.74 -10.94 12.43
CA ARG A 75 7.57 -11.52 11.77
C ARG A 75 7.68 -11.52 10.25
N PHE A 76 8.20 -10.45 9.66
CA PHE A 76 8.19 -10.26 8.20
C PHE A 76 9.57 -10.33 7.53
N ILE A 77 10.65 -10.04 8.25
CA ILE A 77 11.99 -9.92 7.66
C ILE A 77 12.89 -11.09 8.09
N ILE A 78 13.16 -11.24 9.37
CA ILE A 78 14.19 -12.16 9.91
C ILE A 78 13.92 -13.62 9.56
N ASN A 79 12.66 -14.04 9.64
CA ASN A 79 12.25 -15.41 9.36
C ASN A 79 11.77 -15.61 7.90
N SER A 80 12.00 -14.63 7.02
CA SER A 80 11.64 -14.76 5.60
C SER A 80 12.62 -15.66 4.85
N ARG A 81 12.21 -16.14 3.67
CA ARG A 81 13.01 -17.13 2.93
C ARG A 81 14.25 -16.48 2.30
N PRO A 82 15.35 -17.22 2.13
CA PRO A 82 16.56 -16.70 1.46
C PRO A 82 16.28 -16.14 0.05
N GLU A 83 15.29 -16.67 -0.66
CA GLU A 83 14.85 -16.18 -1.96
C GLU A 83 14.35 -14.73 -1.92
N ASP A 84 13.75 -14.31 -0.81
CA ASP A 84 13.20 -12.98 -0.62
C ASP A 84 14.29 -11.90 -0.53
N PHE A 85 15.50 -12.29 -0.11
CA PHE A 85 16.66 -11.40 -0.05
C PHE A 85 17.45 -11.31 -1.36
N LYS A 86 17.09 -12.10 -2.39
CA LYS A 86 17.74 -12.02 -3.72
C LYS A 86 17.43 -10.73 -4.47
N SER A 87 16.41 -9.98 -4.06
CA SER A 87 16.00 -8.74 -4.71
C SER A 87 15.46 -7.75 -3.69
N ILE A 88 15.96 -6.52 -3.74
CA ILE A 88 15.45 -5.41 -2.93
C ILE A 88 13.94 -5.18 -3.15
N ILE A 89 13.45 -5.48 -4.36
CA ILE A 89 12.03 -5.39 -4.69
C ILE A 89 11.19 -6.34 -3.83
N ARG A 90 11.70 -7.56 -3.58
CA ARG A 90 11.02 -8.56 -2.73
C ARG A 90 11.04 -8.14 -1.26
N ILE A 91 12.17 -7.60 -0.80
CA ILE A 91 12.28 -7.03 0.55
C ILE A 91 11.23 -5.93 0.76
N PHE A 92 11.04 -5.02 -0.20
CA PHE A 92 10.02 -3.97 -0.08
C PHE A 92 8.57 -4.52 -0.08
N PHE A 93 8.29 -5.70 -0.64
CA PHE A 93 6.99 -6.35 -0.45
C PHE A 93 6.80 -6.86 0.98
N LEU A 94 7.85 -7.41 1.60
CA LEU A 94 7.80 -7.79 3.02
C LEU A 94 7.60 -6.57 3.92
N VAL A 95 8.31 -5.46 3.62
CA VAL A 95 8.16 -4.18 4.32
C VAL A 95 6.75 -3.62 4.16
N GLU A 96 6.14 -3.73 2.98
CA GLU A 96 4.75 -3.33 2.77
C GLU A 96 3.76 -4.20 3.56
N ASN A 97 3.97 -5.51 3.63
CA ASN A 97 3.12 -6.38 4.45
C ASN A 97 3.24 -6.02 5.95
N ALA A 98 4.46 -5.74 6.42
CA ALA A 98 4.69 -5.25 7.78
C ALA A 98 3.99 -3.91 8.05
N PHE A 99 3.93 -3.01 7.07
CA PHE A 99 3.20 -1.76 7.18
C PHE A 99 1.69 -1.96 7.37
N TRP A 100 1.08 -2.87 6.59
CA TRP A 100 -0.34 -3.18 6.76
C TRP A 100 -0.62 -3.84 8.11
N PHE A 101 0.26 -4.75 8.57
CA PHE A 101 0.14 -5.31 9.92
C PHE A 101 0.18 -4.24 11.01
N TYR A 102 1.10 -3.28 10.87
CA TYR A 102 1.21 -2.17 11.80
C TYR A 102 -0.09 -1.35 11.88
N LEU A 103 -0.72 -1.06 10.74
CA LEU A 103 -1.96 -0.29 10.69
C LEU A 103 -3.17 -1.08 11.22
N ASP A 104 -3.23 -2.38 10.96
CA ASP A 104 -4.42 -3.20 11.24
C ASP A 104 -4.43 -3.86 12.61
N PHE A 105 -3.26 -4.02 13.24
CA PHE A 105 -3.09 -4.67 14.54
C PHE A 105 -2.47 -3.71 15.55
N HIS A 106 -1.20 -3.32 15.39
CA HIS A 106 -0.50 -2.47 16.38
C HIS A 106 -1.21 -1.13 16.63
N ARG A 107 -1.60 -0.41 15.56
CA ARG A 107 -2.34 0.86 15.65
C ARG A 107 -3.76 0.72 16.20
N VAL A 108 -4.37 -0.45 16.04
CA VAL A 108 -5.73 -0.74 16.55
C VAL A 108 -5.66 -1.04 18.04
N GLU A 109 -4.68 -1.83 18.47
CA GLU A 109 -4.42 -2.14 19.87
C GLU A 109 -3.94 -0.91 20.66
N ASN A 110 -3.07 -0.10 20.06
CA ASN A 110 -2.57 1.14 20.66
C ASN A 110 -2.76 2.34 19.72
N PRO A 111 -3.87 3.10 19.88
CA PRO A 111 -4.16 4.26 19.04
C PRO A 111 -3.16 5.42 19.17
N GLN A 112 -2.31 5.45 20.21
CA GLN A 112 -1.29 6.49 20.44
C GLN A 112 -0.03 6.28 19.59
N LEU A 113 0.15 5.10 19.01
CA LEU A 113 1.28 4.84 18.10
C LEU A 113 1.22 5.79 16.90
N LYS A 114 2.38 6.13 16.32
CA LYS A 114 2.49 7.13 15.23
C LYS A 114 1.66 6.79 14.00
N GLU A 115 0.95 7.75 13.43
CA GLU A 115 0.42 7.61 12.06
C GLU A 115 1.53 7.98 11.09
N CYS A 116 1.82 7.09 10.13
CA CYS A 116 2.90 7.30 9.20
C CYS A 116 2.53 6.80 7.81
N THR A 117 3.11 7.44 6.80
CA THR A 117 3.06 6.97 5.42
C THR A 117 3.88 5.68 5.27
N LEU A 118 3.59 4.91 4.21
CA LEU A 118 4.39 3.73 3.88
C LEU A 118 5.88 4.06 3.70
N LYS A 119 6.21 5.24 3.15
CA LYS A 119 7.61 5.65 2.96
C LYS A 119 8.34 5.85 4.29
N GLU A 120 7.70 6.56 5.23
CA GLU A 120 8.26 6.81 6.57
C GLU A 120 8.38 5.52 7.38
N PHE A 121 7.37 4.65 7.31
CA PHE A 121 7.41 3.34 7.93
C PHE A 121 8.55 2.48 7.36
N ALA A 122 8.64 2.40 6.02
CA ALA A 122 9.65 1.61 5.35
C ALA A 122 11.06 2.06 5.70
N TYR A 123 11.30 3.38 5.73
CA TYR A 123 12.59 3.93 6.16
C TYR A 123 12.92 3.56 7.61
N SER A 124 11.93 3.65 8.50
CA SER A 124 12.09 3.31 9.93
C SER A 124 12.42 1.84 10.12
N LEU A 125 11.68 0.93 9.47
CA LEU A 125 11.89 -0.52 9.58
C LEU A 125 13.23 -0.96 8.97
N ILE A 126 13.58 -0.44 7.78
CA ILE A 126 14.85 -0.77 7.11
C ILE A 126 16.04 -0.28 7.95
N SER A 127 15.97 0.93 8.49
CA SER A 127 17.05 1.50 9.30
C SER A 127 17.22 0.79 10.65
N HIS A 128 16.15 0.18 11.16
CA HIS A 128 16.12 -0.57 12.41
C HIS A 128 16.66 -1.99 12.26
N CYS A 129 16.20 -2.73 11.23
CA CYS A 129 16.50 -4.16 11.07
C CYS A 129 17.92 -4.42 10.53
N PRO A 130 18.84 -5.06 11.30
CA PRO A 130 20.24 -5.22 10.89
C PRO A 130 20.46 -5.93 9.56
N GLN A 131 19.62 -6.90 9.20
CA GLN A 131 19.74 -7.68 7.96
C GLN A 131 19.51 -6.86 6.68
N ILE A 132 18.74 -5.77 6.78
CA ILE A 132 18.36 -4.94 5.63
C ILE A 132 18.84 -3.49 5.77
N LYS A 133 19.47 -3.13 6.89
CA LYS A 133 19.98 -1.78 7.19
C LYS A 133 20.96 -1.22 6.14
N GLN A 134 21.69 -2.10 5.46
CA GLN A 134 22.58 -1.70 4.37
C GLN A 134 21.86 -0.96 3.22
N PHE A 135 20.55 -1.15 3.06
CA PHE A 135 19.76 -0.50 2.01
C PHE A 135 19.30 0.92 2.37
N THR A 136 19.57 1.41 3.59
CA THR A 136 19.21 2.78 4.01
C THR A 136 19.95 3.85 3.20
N SER A 137 21.18 3.59 2.75
CA SER A 137 22.02 4.57 2.03
C SER A 137 21.44 5.00 0.67
N GLU A 138 20.84 4.06 -0.07
CA GLU A 138 20.16 4.30 -1.35
C GLU A 138 18.63 4.12 -1.24
N PHE A 139 18.05 4.38 -0.06
CA PHE A 139 16.64 4.09 0.22
C PHE A 139 15.68 4.67 -0.83
N ASP A 140 15.81 5.95 -1.18
CA ASP A 140 14.90 6.62 -2.12
C ASP A 140 14.93 5.96 -3.50
N LYS A 141 16.12 5.63 -3.99
CA LYS A 141 16.32 4.93 -5.26
C LYS A 141 15.67 3.54 -5.23
N HIS A 142 15.85 2.79 -4.15
CA HIS A 142 15.23 1.47 -4.01
C HIS A 142 13.71 1.55 -3.87
N PHE A 143 13.20 2.51 -3.10
CA PHE A 143 11.77 2.74 -2.93
C PHE A 143 11.09 3.16 -4.24
N ASP A 144 11.73 4.02 -5.03
CA ASP A 144 11.23 4.42 -6.35
C ASP A 144 11.27 3.27 -7.36
N ALA A 145 12.35 2.48 -7.38
CA ALA A 145 12.44 1.29 -8.22
C ALA A 145 11.35 0.27 -7.87
N TRP A 146 11.10 0.05 -6.57
CA TRP A 146 10.02 -0.81 -6.10
C TRP A 146 8.64 -0.27 -6.52
N LYS A 147 8.35 1.02 -6.33
CA LYS A 147 7.09 1.62 -6.80
C LYS A 147 6.90 1.49 -8.30
N GLN A 148 7.96 1.70 -9.09
CA GLN A 148 7.91 1.57 -10.54
C GLN A 148 7.61 0.14 -10.95
N TYR A 149 8.33 -0.84 -10.38
CA TYR A 149 8.04 -2.26 -10.58
C TYR A 149 6.60 -2.58 -10.18
N LYS A 150 6.15 -2.09 -9.00
CA LYS A 150 4.82 -2.34 -8.48
C LYS A 150 3.70 -1.94 -9.45
N ARG A 151 3.93 -0.89 -10.24
CA ARG A 151 2.97 -0.37 -11.24
C ARG A 151 2.87 -1.24 -12.49
N THR A 152 3.88 -2.05 -12.80
CA THR A 152 3.90 -2.89 -14.00
C THR A 152 3.34 -4.29 -13.78
N ILE A 153 3.17 -4.73 -12.52
CA ILE A 153 2.55 -6.04 -12.25
C ILE A 153 1.14 -6.08 -12.82
N ALA A 154 0.91 -7.12 -13.64
CA ALA A 154 -0.38 -7.38 -14.24
C ALA A 154 -1.46 -7.58 -13.18
N THR A 155 -2.66 -7.13 -13.51
CA THR A 155 -3.84 -7.26 -12.65
C THR A 155 -4.87 -8.18 -13.27
N CYS A 156 -5.51 -8.97 -12.42
CA CYS A 156 -6.62 -9.83 -12.80
C CYS A 156 -7.81 -9.54 -11.89
N GLY A 157 -9.01 -9.63 -12.46
CA GLY A 157 -10.26 -9.40 -11.74
C GLY A 157 -11.47 -9.78 -12.57
N ALA A 158 -12.64 -9.27 -12.20
CA ALA A 158 -13.89 -9.60 -12.89
C ALA A 158 -14.77 -8.39 -13.20
N ILE A 159 -15.50 -8.49 -14.30
CA ILE A 159 -16.67 -7.67 -14.62
C ILE A 159 -17.88 -8.51 -14.26
N ILE A 160 -18.51 -8.19 -13.13
CA ILE A 160 -19.66 -8.93 -12.62
C ILE A 160 -20.93 -8.23 -13.08
N LEU A 161 -21.75 -8.92 -13.87
CA LEU A 161 -23.00 -8.44 -14.44
C LEU A 161 -24.20 -9.14 -13.79
N ASP A 162 -25.30 -8.40 -13.69
CA ASP A 162 -26.56 -8.96 -13.21
C ASP A 162 -27.19 -9.92 -14.24
N LYS A 163 -28.31 -10.55 -13.86
CA LYS A 163 -29.02 -11.51 -14.73
C LYS A 163 -29.49 -10.91 -16.05
N ASP A 164 -29.88 -9.64 -16.04
CA ASP A 164 -30.42 -8.95 -17.21
C ASP A 164 -29.34 -8.23 -18.03
N LEU A 165 -28.07 -8.29 -17.58
CA LEU A 165 -26.92 -7.59 -18.16
C LEU A 165 -27.09 -6.05 -18.19
N LYS A 166 -27.89 -5.51 -17.28
CA LYS A 166 -28.22 -4.09 -17.15
C LYS A 166 -27.41 -3.40 -16.05
N HIS A 167 -26.87 -4.15 -15.10
CA HIS A 167 -26.08 -3.62 -14.01
C HIS A 167 -24.71 -4.29 -13.93
N VAL A 168 -23.71 -3.51 -13.51
CA VAL A 168 -22.35 -3.99 -13.28
C VAL A 168 -21.90 -3.66 -11.86
N LEU A 169 -21.25 -4.61 -11.20
CA LEU A 169 -20.72 -4.42 -9.86
C LEU A 169 -19.41 -3.63 -9.92
N LEU A 170 -19.31 -2.56 -9.13
CA LEU A 170 -18.08 -1.81 -8.93
C LEU A 170 -17.77 -1.70 -7.43
N VAL A 171 -16.49 -1.59 -7.13
CA VAL A 171 -15.96 -1.38 -5.78
C VAL A 171 -15.34 0.01 -5.66
N GLN A 172 -15.50 0.63 -4.49
CA GLN A 172 -14.98 1.95 -4.17
C GLN A 172 -13.72 1.83 -3.30
N SER A 173 -12.66 2.51 -3.69
CA SER A 173 -11.41 2.51 -2.91
C SER A 173 -11.59 3.22 -1.56
N PHE A 174 -11.02 2.64 -0.50
CA PHE A 174 -10.97 3.27 0.82
C PHE A 174 -10.14 4.55 0.84
N THR A 175 -8.99 4.58 0.16
CA THR A 175 -8.12 5.77 0.13
C THR A 175 -8.63 6.84 -0.82
N SER A 176 -9.25 6.45 -1.94
CA SER A 176 -9.74 7.37 -2.97
C SER A 176 -11.28 7.40 -2.99
N LYS A 177 -11.88 8.28 -2.17
CA LYS A 177 -13.34 8.31 -1.94
C LYS A 177 -14.20 8.39 -3.19
N ASN A 178 -13.75 9.05 -4.24
CA ASN A 178 -14.56 9.19 -5.45
C ASN A 178 -14.20 8.16 -6.53
N SER A 179 -13.25 7.26 -6.28
CA SER A 179 -12.74 6.32 -7.26
C SER A 179 -13.48 4.98 -7.18
N TRP A 180 -14.11 4.61 -8.29
CA TRP A 180 -14.81 3.35 -8.47
C TRP A 180 -14.15 2.53 -9.58
N GLY A 181 -14.10 1.21 -9.38
CA GLY A 181 -13.40 0.29 -10.28
C GLY A 181 -14.02 -1.10 -10.29
N PHE A 182 -13.64 -1.91 -11.27
CA PHE A 182 -13.90 -3.34 -11.22
C PHE A 182 -13.08 -3.99 -10.09
N PRO A 183 -13.63 -5.01 -9.40
CA PRO A 183 -12.89 -5.75 -8.41
C PRO A 183 -11.73 -6.51 -9.06
N LYS A 184 -10.50 -6.21 -8.65
CA LYS A 184 -9.27 -6.73 -9.27
C LYS A 184 -8.04 -6.41 -8.41
N GLY A 185 -7.05 -7.26 -8.48
CA GLY A 185 -5.74 -7.00 -7.88
C GLY A 185 -4.61 -7.67 -8.64
N LYS A 186 -3.46 -7.83 -8.00
CA LYS A 186 -2.19 -8.16 -8.68
C LYS A 186 -1.95 -9.66 -8.68
N ILE A 187 -1.40 -10.15 -9.79
CA ILE A 187 -1.05 -11.56 -9.93
C ILE A 187 0.12 -11.95 -9.01
N ASN A 188 0.00 -13.14 -8.42
CA ASN A 188 1.06 -13.79 -7.67
C ASN A 188 1.99 -14.65 -8.53
N GLN A 189 3.12 -15.01 -7.94
CA GLN A 189 4.15 -15.83 -8.52
C GLN A 189 3.57 -17.23 -8.69
N ASN A 190 3.62 -17.72 -9.93
CA ASN A 190 3.08 -19.03 -10.31
C ASN A 190 1.57 -19.18 -10.08
N GLU A 191 0.83 -18.07 -10.00
CA GLU A 191 -0.63 -18.08 -9.92
C GLU A 191 -1.24 -18.01 -11.33
N ALA A 192 -2.28 -18.81 -11.59
CA ALA A 192 -3.00 -18.73 -12.86
C ALA A 192 -3.84 -17.44 -12.90
N LEU A 193 -4.07 -16.89 -14.10
CA LEU A 193 -4.76 -15.61 -14.27
C LEU A 193 -6.20 -15.63 -13.75
N LEU A 194 -6.91 -16.74 -13.94
CA LEU A 194 -8.28 -16.90 -13.43
C LEU A 194 -8.29 -17.08 -11.91
N ASP A 195 -7.35 -17.85 -11.36
CA ASP A 195 -7.22 -18.04 -9.91
C ASP A 195 -6.90 -16.70 -9.22
N CYS A 196 -6.04 -15.88 -9.82
CA CYS A 196 -5.79 -14.51 -9.35
C CYS A 196 -7.08 -13.68 -9.36
N ALA A 197 -7.82 -13.67 -10.47
CA ALA A 197 -9.09 -12.95 -10.54
C ALA A 197 -10.08 -13.41 -9.46
N ALA A 198 -10.18 -14.72 -9.24
CA ALA A 198 -11.08 -15.28 -8.25
C ALA A 198 -10.68 -14.93 -6.82
N ARG A 199 -9.40 -15.04 -6.49
CA ARG A 199 -8.86 -14.63 -5.19
C ARG A 199 -9.13 -13.16 -4.92
N GLU A 200 -8.76 -12.27 -5.85
CA GLU A 200 -8.91 -10.83 -5.69
C GLU A 200 -10.38 -10.41 -5.52
N VAL A 201 -11.28 -10.96 -6.35
CA VAL A 201 -12.72 -10.67 -6.23
C VAL A 201 -13.29 -11.20 -4.91
N LEU A 202 -12.84 -12.38 -4.46
CA LEU A 202 -13.25 -12.95 -3.18
C LEU A 202 -12.76 -12.11 -2.00
N GLU A 203 -11.54 -11.58 -2.06
CA GLU A 203 -10.96 -10.69 -1.06
C GLU A 203 -11.73 -9.35 -0.99
N GLU A 204 -11.96 -8.70 -2.14
CA GLU A 204 -12.58 -7.37 -2.20
C GLU A 204 -14.11 -7.37 -2.05
N THR A 205 -14.80 -8.46 -2.39
CA THR A 205 -16.28 -8.50 -2.44
C THR A 205 -16.92 -9.64 -1.65
N GLY A 206 -16.13 -10.62 -1.21
CA GLY A 206 -16.64 -11.82 -0.54
C GLY A 206 -17.34 -12.81 -1.49
N PHE A 207 -17.38 -12.54 -2.80
CA PHE A 207 -18.05 -13.35 -3.79
C PHE A 207 -17.06 -14.26 -4.55
N ASP A 208 -17.38 -15.55 -4.65
CA ASP A 208 -16.61 -16.51 -5.45
C ASP A 208 -17.13 -16.55 -6.89
N ILE A 209 -16.26 -16.17 -7.83
CA ILE A 209 -16.57 -16.14 -9.26
C ILE A 209 -16.30 -17.47 -9.97
N MET A 210 -15.54 -18.40 -9.37
CA MET A 210 -15.12 -19.63 -10.04
C MET A 210 -16.28 -20.45 -10.62
N PRO A 211 -17.45 -20.56 -9.95
CA PRO A 211 -18.58 -21.30 -10.51
C PRO A 211 -19.21 -20.65 -11.75
N TYR A 212 -18.92 -19.37 -12.01
CA TYR A 212 -19.54 -18.57 -13.05
C TYR A 212 -18.57 -18.17 -14.16
N ALA A 213 -17.27 -18.21 -13.88
CA ALA A 213 -16.23 -17.73 -14.78
C ALA A 213 -15.92 -18.75 -15.87
N ASP A 214 -15.84 -18.27 -17.12
CA ASP A 214 -15.29 -19.01 -18.25
C ASP A 214 -13.85 -18.50 -18.48
N PRO A 215 -12.82 -19.36 -18.44
CA PRO A 215 -11.42 -18.95 -18.67
C PRO A 215 -11.19 -18.23 -20.01
N GLU A 216 -12.07 -18.44 -20.98
CA GLU A 216 -11.99 -17.80 -22.29
C GLU A 216 -12.75 -16.46 -22.34
N GLU A 217 -13.68 -16.19 -21.42
CA GLU A 217 -14.50 -14.96 -21.43
C GLU A 217 -13.85 -13.85 -20.60
N TYR A 218 -13.02 -13.04 -21.26
CA TYR A 218 -12.37 -11.90 -20.62
C TYR A 218 -12.19 -10.71 -21.57
N LEU A 219 -11.99 -9.53 -20.98
CA LEU A 219 -11.48 -8.33 -21.63
C LEU A 219 -10.07 -8.05 -21.10
N GLU A 220 -9.14 -7.73 -22.00
CA GLU A 220 -7.78 -7.36 -21.62
C GLU A 220 -7.41 -6.01 -22.23
N LYS A 221 -6.78 -5.15 -21.41
CA LYS A 221 -6.19 -3.89 -21.87
C LYS A 221 -4.86 -3.62 -21.20
N CYS A 222 -3.94 -3.06 -21.99
CA CYS A 222 -2.70 -2.50 -21.46
C CYS A 222 -2.90 -1.00 -21.21
N THR A 223 -2.69 -0.53 -19.98
CA THR A 223 -2.74 0.89 -19.63
C THR A 223 -1.55 1.21 -18.74
N ASN A 224 -0.76 2.22 -19.11
CA ASN A 224 0.42 2.64 -18.34
C ASN A 224 1.36 1.47 -17.97
N GLU A 225 1.71 0.62 -18.93
CA GLU A 225 2.56 -0.58 -18.75
C GLU A 225 1.95 -1.72 -17.94
N GLN A 226 0.72 -1.55 -17.46
CA GLN A 226 0.01 -2.57 -16.71
C GLN A 226 -0.98 -3.30 -17.61
N ILE A 227 -0.81 -4.61 -17.72
CA ILE A 227 -1.83 -5.49 -18.31
C ILE A 227 -2.94 -5.66 -17.28
N ASN A 228 -4.16 -5.32 -17.67
CA ASN A 228 -5.38 -5.50 -16.87
C ASN A 228 -6.27 -6.50 -17.59
N ARG A 229 -6.45 -7.70 -17.02
CA ARG A 229 -7.36 -8.73 -17.51
C ARG A 229 -8.57 -8.83 -16.60
N LEU A 230 -9.76 -8.76 -17.17
CA LEU A 230 -11.02 -8.83 -16.44
C LEU A 230 -11.92 -9.90 -17.04
N TYR A 231 -12.23 -10.94 -16.27
CA TYR A 231 -13.14 -12.01 -16.66
C TYR A 231 -14.59 -11.54 -16.61
N ILE A 232 -15.39 -11.89 -17.60
CA ILE A 232 -16.80 -11.50 -17.65
C ILE A 232 -17.63 -12.56 -16.94
N VAL A 233 -18.27 -12.18 -15.85
CA VAL A 233 -19.09 -13.04 -15.00
C VAL A 233 -20.52 -12.52 -15.05
N ALA A 234 -21.41 -13.24 -15.72
CA ALA A 234 -22.80 -12.84 -15.92
C ALA A 234 -23.77 -13.72 -15.12
N GLY A 235 -24.99 -13.22 -14.88
CA GLY A 235 -26.04 -14.00 -14.24
C GLY A 235 -26.12 -13.85 -12.72
N VAL A 236 -25.39 -12.90 -12.13
CA VAL A 236 -25.36 -12.73 -10.67
C VAL A 236 -26.64 -12.00 -10.19
N PRO A 237 -27.36 -12.51 -9.17
CA PRO A 237 -28.53 -11.82 -8.64
C PRO A 237 -28.16 -10.45 -8.04
N LEU A 238 -28.97 -9.41 -8.28
CA LEU A 238 -28.79 -8.08 -7.66
C LEU A 238 -28.84 -8.12 -6.12
N LYS A 239 -29.57 -9.09 -5.56
CA LYS A 239 -29.70 -9.31 -4.11
C LYS A 239 -28.52 -10.08 -3.49
N THR A 240 -27.48 -10.39 -4.26
CA THR A 240 -26.28 -11.05 -3.74
C THR A 240 -25.66 -10.16 -2.68
N ASN A 241 -25.37 -10.73 -1.51
CA ASN A 241 -24.74 -10.01 -0.43
C ASN A 241 -23.23 -9.96 -0.66
N PHE A 242 -22.69 -8.78 -0.92
CA PHE A 242 -21.25 -8.55 -1.06
C PHE A 242 -20.70 -7.94 0.23
N GLN A 243 -19.57 -8.47 0.69
CA GLN A 243 -18.88 -7.98 1.87
C GLN A 243 -17.36 -8.14 1.69
N PRO A 244 -16.57 -7.06 1.78
CA PRO A 244 -15.12 -7.17 1.68
C PRO A 244 -14.59 -8.01 2.85
N LYS A 245 -13.61 -8.87 2.56
CA LYS A 245 -12.88 -9.62 3.58
C LYS A 245 -11.67 -8.84 4.11
N THR A 246 -11.22 -7.85 3.36
CA THR A 246 -10.05 -7.03 3.67
C THR A 246 -10.44 -5.78 4.48
N ARG A 247 -9.56 -5.35 5.38
CA ARG A 247 -9.78 -4.15 6.20
C ARG A 247 -9.19 -2.94 5.48
N ARG A 248 -9.90 -1.81 5.53
CA ARG A 248 -9.43 -0.49 5.03
C ARG A 248 -8.99 -0.46 3.55
N GLU A 249 -9.47 -1.36 2.72
CA GLU A 249 -9.18 -1.41 1.29
C GLU A 249 -10.37 -1.00 0.43
N ILE A 250 -11.54 -1.60 0.69
CA ILE A 250 -12.80 -1.29 0.02
C ILE A 250 -13.70 -0.49 0.96
N ARG A 251 -14.17 0.67 0.50
CA ARG A 251 -15.12 1.51 1.23
C ARG A 251 -16.56 1.06 1.01
N ASP A 252 -16.90 0.76 -0.24
CA ASP A 252 -18.27 0.48 -0.65
C ASP A 252 -18.30 -0.41 -1.90
N ILE A 253 -19.41 -1.11 -2.10
CA ILE A 253 -19.65 -2.04 -3.21
C ILE A 253 -21.07 -1.80 -3.70
N GLN A 254 -21.21 -1.41 -4.97
CA GLN A 254 -22.51 -1.04 -5.52
C GLN A 254 -22.70 -1.52 -6.96
N TRP A 255 -23.96 -1.75 -7.31
CA TRP A 255 -24.40 -2.00 -8.68
C TRP A 255 -24.61 -0.68 -9.41
N PHE A 256 -24.04 -0.57 -10.61
CA PHE A 256 -24.18 0.59 -11.48
C PHE A 256 -24.95 0.23 -12.75
N PRO A 257 -25.96 1.03 -13.16
CA PRO A 257 -26.65 0.82 -14.43
C PRO A 257 -25.69 1.00 -15.62
N MET A 258 -25.63 0.02 -16.52
CA MET A 258 -24.77 0.04 -17.70
C MET A 258 -25.04 1.21 -18.65
N ASP A 259 -26.29 1.66 -18.70
CA ASP A 259 -26.72 2.81 -19.51
C ASP A 259 -26.37 4.15 -18.88
N ALA A 260 -26.16 4.18 -17.55
CA ALA A 260 -25.74 5.39 -16.84
C ALA A 260 -24.22 5.61 -16.88
N LEU A 261 -23.43 4.58 -17.22
CA LEU A 261 -21.98 4.69 -17.27
C LEU A 261 -21.51 5.55 -18.45
N PRO A 262 -20.46 6.38 -18.28
CA PRO A 262 -20.01 7.31 -19.30
C PRO A 262 -19.54 6.61 -20.58
N THR A 263 -19.86 7.18 -21.73
CA THR A 263 -19.52 6.64 -23.05
C THR A 263 -18.25 7.27 -23.62
N HIS A 264 -17.95 8.50 -23.19
CA HIS A 264 -16.80 9.28 -23.63
C HIS A 264 -16.28 10.19 -22.51
N ARG A 265 -15.08 10.78 -22.68
CA ARG A 265 -14.54 11.74 -21.69
C ARG A 265 -15.42 12.99 -21.67
N GLY A 266 -15.86 13.41 -20.49
CA GLY A 266 -16.75 14.57 -20.30
C GLY A 266 -18.24 14.24 -20.30
N ASP A 267 -18.61 12.97 -20.46
CA ASP A 267 -19.98 12.50 -20.38
C ASP A 267 -20.56 12.71 -18.96
N GLN A 268 -21.68 13.42 -18.88
CA GLN A 268 -22.35 13.82 -17.64
C GLN A 268 -23.50 12.90 -17.22
N THR A 269 -23.85 11.88 -18.02
CA THR A 269 -24.97 10.97 -17.74
C THR A 269 -24.88 10.33 -16.35
N LEU A 270 -23.68 9.92 -15.93
CA LEU A 270 -23.51 9.34 -14.59
C LEU A 270 -23.68 10.37 -13.47
N LYS A 271 -23.23 11.61 -13.72
CA LYS A 271 -23.40 12.71 -12.75
C LYS A 271 -24.88 13.05 -12.58
N GLU A 272 -25.65 13.01 -13.65
CA GLU A 272 -27.10 13.23 -13.63
C GLU A 272 -27.83 12.08 -12.92
N ALA A 273 -27.44 10.83 -13.20
CA ALA A 273 -28.07 9.65 -12.60
C ALA A 273 -27.76 9.48 -11.10
N VAL A 274 -26.52 9.77 -10.68
CA VAL A 274 -26.03 9.52 -9.31
C VAL A 274 -25.97 10.80 -8.46
N GLY A 275 -26.08 11.97 -9.08
CA GLY A 275 -25.97 13.27 -8.41
C GLY A 275 -24.55 13.62 -7.94
N GLN A 276 -23.54 12.81 -8.29
CA GLN A 276 -22.16 12.96 -7.83
C GLN A 276 -21.15 12.78 -8.97
N ASN A 277 -19.99 13.43 -8.85
CA ASN A 277 -18.89 13.26 -9.80
C ASN A 277 -18.02 12.06 -9.39
N LEU A 278 -18.30 10.90 -9.98
CA LEU A 278 -17.55 9.67 -9.74
C LEU A 278 -16.37 9.54 -10.70
N ASN A 279 -15.21 9.18 -10.18
CA ASN A 279 -14.03 8.86 -10.97
C ASN A 279 -14.05 7.39 -11.40
N LEU A 280 -14.27 7.16 -12.70
CA LEU A 280 -14.31 5.85 -13.35
C LEU A 280 -13.12 5.61 -14.30
N TYR A 281 -11.98 6.28 -14.08
CA TYR A 281 -10.81 6.20 -14.97
C TYR A 281 -10.37 4.76 -15.29
N THR A 282 -10.50 3.83 -14.35
CA THR A 282 -10.14 2.41 -14.52
C THR A 282 -11.22 1.58 -15.23
N VAL A 283 -12.46 2.05 -15.26
CA VAL A 283 -13.63 1.38 -15.86
C VAL A 283 -13.81 1.81 -17.31
N THR A 284 -13.72 3.11 -17.58
CA THR A 284 -13.98 3.73 -18.89
C THR A 284 -13.29 3.03 -20.07
N PRO A 285 -12.02 2.57 -19.97
CA PRO A 285 -11.37 1.86 -21.07
C PRO A 285 -12.13 0.61 -21.52
N PHE A 286 -12.86 -0.08 -20.64
CA PHE A 286 -13.51 -1.35 -20.93
C PHE A 286 -14.95 -1.21 -21.43
N LEU A 287 -15.62 -0.08 -21.17
CA LEU A 287 -17.06 0.08 -21.39
C LEU A 287 -17.50 -0.16 -22.83
N LYS A 288 -16.72 0.28 -23.83
CA LYS A 288 -17.05 0.03 -25.25
C LYS A 288 -17.04 -1.47 -25.57
N SER A 289 -15.98 -2.18 -25.17
CA SER A 289 -15.84 -3.62 -25.41
C SER A 289 -16.89 -4.42 -24.63
N LEU A 290 -17.20 -3.99 -23.41
CA LEU A 290 -18.23 -4.59 -22.56
C LEU A 290 -19.62 -4.47 -23.18
N ARG A 291 -20.01 -3.28 -23.65
CA ARG A 291 -21.29 -3.07 -24.35
C ARG A 291 -21.40 -3.91 -25.62
N MET A 292 -20.31 -4.04 -26.38
CA MET A 292 -20.27 -4.92 -27.55
C MET A 292 -20.45 -6.38 -27.17
N TRP A 293 -19.80 -6.83 -26.09
CA TRP A 293 -19.97 -8.19 -25.58
C TRP A 293 -21.41 -8.46 -25.16
N ILE A 294 -22.04 -7.56 -24.40
CA ILE A 294 -23.45 -7.68 -23.96
C ILE A 294 -24.39 -7.81 -25.16
N LYS A 295 -24.26 -6.92 -26.16
CA LYS A 295 -25.10 -6.94 -27.37
C LYS A 295 -24.98 -8.28 -28.12
N ASN A 296 -23.76 -8.81 -28.26
CA ASN A 296 -23.54 -10.09 -28.92
C ASN A 296 -24.10 -11.24 -28.10
N HIS A 297 -23.92 -11.22 -26.78
CA HIS A 297 -24.41 -12.25 -25.89
C HIS A 297 -25.94 -12.38 -25.90
N GLN A 298 -26.65 -11.25 -26.06
CA GLN A 298 -28.10 -11.21 -26.21
C GLN A 298 -28.59 -11.64 -27.60
N ALA A 299 -27.74 -11.52 -28.63
CA ALA A 299 -28.09 -11.82 -30.03
C ALA A 299 -27.73 -13.25 -30.49
N GLU A 300 -26.90 -13.99 -29.74
CA GLU A 300 -26.38 -15.30 -30.16
C GLU A 300 -27.26 -16.50 -29.77
N THR A 301 -27.59 -17.36 -30.75
CA THR A 301 -28.11 -18.71 -30.54
C THR A 301 -26.98 -19.69 -30.12
N PRO A 302 -27.28 -20.83 -29.46
CA PRO A 302 -26.27 -21.71 -28.86
C PRO A 302 -25.17 -22.23 -29.82
N SER A 303 -25.45 -22.32 -31.13
CA SER A 303 -24.56 -22.92 -32.14
C SER A 303 -23.48 -21.98 -32.70
N SER A 304 -23.63 -20.66 -32.61
CA SER A 304 -22.68 -19.67 -33.15
C SER A 304 -21.63 -19.20 -32.14
N LYS A 305 -21.86 -19.46 -30.84
CA LYS A 305 -21.07 -18.96 -29.69
C LYS A 305 -19.56 -19.17 -29.85
N ARG A 306 -19.09 -20.39 -30.15
CA ARG A 306 -17.65 -20.72 -30.05
C ARG A 306 -16.76 -20.09 -31.14
N LYS A 307 -17.25 -19.92 -32.37
CA LYS A 307 -16.44 -19.40 -33.49
C LYS A 307 -16.26 -17.88 -33.46
N ASN A 308 -17.31 -17.13 -33.09
CA ASN A 308 -17.25 -15.67 -33.00
C ASN A 308 -16.39 -15.21 -31.79
N ARG A 309 -16.49 -15.93 -30.66
CA ARG A 309 -15.72 -15.66 -29.43
C ARG A 309 -14.21 -15.70 -29.64
N GLN A 310 -13.68 -16.76 -30.26
CA GLN A 310 -12.25 -16.89 -30.53
C GLN A 310 -11.70 -15.77 -31.42
N LYS A 311 -12.49 -15.34 -32.42
CA LYS A 311 -12.09 -14.25 -33.33
C LYS A 311 -12.04 -12.89 -32.62
N GLN A 312 -13.01 -12.62 -31.74
CA GLN A 312 -13.09 -11.38 -30.98
C GLN A 312 -11.99 -11.29 -29.91
N GLN A 313 -11.71 -12.39 -29.21
CA GLN A 313 -10.63 -12.46 -28.22
C GLN A 313 -9.27 -12.30 -28.89
N ALA A 314 -9.03 -12.96 -30.02
CA ALA A 314 -7.81 -12.76 -30.80
C ALA A 314 -7.64 -11.28 -31.19
N GLN A 315 -8.73 -10.59 -31.55
CA GLN A 315 -8.70 -9.16 -31.87
C GLN A 315 -8.37 -8.29 -30.64
N PHE A 316 -8.95 -8.58 -29.47
CA PHE A 316 -8.68 -7.82 -28.24
C PHE A 316 -7.27 -8.08 -27.70
N ALA A 317 -6.82 -9.34 -27.69
CA ALA A 317 -5.45 -9.70 -27.32
C ALA A 317 -4.43 -9.05 -28.26
N GLN A 318 -4.68 -9.08 -29.57
CA GLN A 318 -3.83 -8.40 -30.55
C GLN A 318 -3.81 -6.89 -30.34
N GLN A 319 -4.95 -6.27 -29.99
CA GLN A 319 -5.01 -4.84 -29.69
C GLN A 319 -4.21 -4.49 -28.43
N ALA A 320 -4.33 -5.27 -27.35
CA ALA A 320 -3.56 -5.09 -26.13
C ALA A 320 -2.05 -5.25 -26.40
N GLN A 321 -1.67 -6.22 -27.23
CA GLN A 321 -0.28 -6.45 -27.63
C GLN A 321 0.27 -5.31 -28.47
N ASN A 322 -0.50 -4.79 -29.43
CA ASN A 322 -0.10 -3.63 -30.24
C ASN A 322 0.10 -2.38 -29.37
N GLN A 323 -0.81 -2.12 -28.43
CA GLN A 323 -0.68 -1.00 -27.49
C GLN A 323 0.58 -1.11 -26.62
N TYR A 324 0.89 -2.32 -26.16
CA TYR A 324 2.13 -2.57 -25.42
C TYR A 324 3.37 -2.36 -26.30
N GLN A 325 3.38 -2.85 -27.54
CA GLN A 325 4.49 -2.66 -28.47
C GLN A 325 4.73 -1.20 -28.83
N GLU A 326 3.66 -0.45 -29.14
CA GLU A 326 3.73 1.00 -29.41
C GLU A 326 4.31 1.75 -28.21
N PHE A 327 3.85 1.41 -27.00
CA PHE A 327 4.41 1.97 -25.78
C PHE A 327 5.91 1.66 -25.62
N MET A 328 6.31 0.41 -25.85
CA MET A 328 7.73 0.01 -25.76
C MET A 328 8.60 0.72 -26.80
N GLN A 329 8.06 1.01 -27.98
CA GLN A 329 8.73 1.83 -29.00
C GLN A 329 8.89 3.30 -28.54
N LEU A 330 7.87 3.89 -27.91
CA LEU A 330 7.94 5.24 -27.34
C LEU A 330 8.97 5.34 -26.21
N LYS A 331 9.11 4.30 -25.37
CA LYS A 331 10.15 4.23 -24.34
C LYS A 331 11.56 4.16 -24.93
N LYS A 332 11.75 3.36 -25.98
CA LYS A 332 13.05 3.27 -26.70
C LYS A 332 13.39 4.57 -27.44
N GLY A 333 12.38 5.25 -27.98
CA GLY A 333 12.53 6.53 -28.69
C GLY A 333 12.96 7.71 -27.81
N LYS A 334 12.81 7.62 -26.47
CA LYS A 334 13.41 8.60 -25.54
C LYS A 334 14.92 8.39 -25.32
N SER A 335 15.52 7.33 -25.86
CA SER A 335 16.96 7.07 -25.72
C SER A 335 17.76 7.13 -27.03
N VAL A 336 17.14 7.12 -28.22
CA VAL A 336 17.90 7.24 -29.49
C VAL A 336 17.03 7.90 -30.56
N THR A 337 17.32 9.16 -30.88
CA THR A 337 16.98 9.77 -32.17
C THR A 337 17.79 9.09 -33.28
N LYS A 338 17.13 8.87 -34.43
CA LYS A 338 17.63 8.35 -35.73
C LYS A 338 17.85 6.84 -35.83
N THR A 339 16.98 6.13 -36.57
CA THR A 339 17.23 5.70 -37.97
C THR A 339 16.08 4.79 -38.48
N LEU A 340 15.43 5.27 -39.55
CA LEU A 340 14.70 4.64 -40.67
C LEU A 340 13.84 3.36 -40.49
N ILE A 341 12.54 3.56 -40.78
CA ILE A 341 11.71 2.98 -41.87
C ILE A 341 11.98 1.53 -42.34
N SER A 342 10.86 0.80 -42.46
CA SER A 342 10.59 -0.37 -43.34
C SER A 342 10.56 -1.72 -42.62
N GLN A 343 9.36 -2.26 -42.38
CA GLN A 343 8.77 -3.32 -43.21
C GLN A 343 7.42 -3.76 -42.63
N ARG A 344 6.39 -3.68 -43.48
CA ARG A 344 5.07 -4.30 -43.28
C ARG A 344 5.15 -5.79 -43.62
N SER A 345 4.27 -6.56 -42.98
CA SER A 345 3.78 -7.90 -43.35
C SER A 345 4.69 -9.09 -43.07
N THR A 346 4.36 -9.87 -42.05
CA THR A 346 3.96 -11.28 -42.21
C THR A 346 3.18 -11.74 -40.99
N SER A 347 2.10 -12.44 -41.28
CA SER A 347 1.08 -12.93 -40.36
C SER A 347 1.32 -14.39 -40.00
N VAL A 348 0.75 -14.82 -38.87
CA VAL A 348 0.41 -16.22 -38.53
C VAL A 348 1.60 -17.15 -38.27
N ARG A 349 1.94 -17.31 -36.98
CA ARG A 349 2.33 -18.56 -36.28
C ARG A 349 3.01 -18.19 -34.97
N TYR A 350 2.24 -17.90 -33.93
CA TYR A 350 2.82 -17.83 -32.57
C TYR A 350 1.82 -18.22 -31.47
N SER A 351 0.82 -19.03 -31.80
CA SER A 351 -0.24 -19.43 -30.87
C SER A 351 -0.10 -20.88 -30.40
N ARG A 352 0.91 -21.63 -30.88
CA ARG A 352 1.17 -23.02 -30.44
C ARG A 352 2.49 -23.24 -29.70
N GLU A 353 3.44 -22.29 -29.75
CA GLU A 353 4.74 -22.47 -29.07
C GLU A 353 4.77 -21.98 -27.61
N LEU A 354 3.72 -21.31 -27.12
CA LEU A 354 3.63 -20.87 -25.72
C LEU A 354 3.15 -21.96 -24.74
N GLN A 355 2.73 -23.14 -25.23
CA GLN A 355 2.42 -24.29 -24.36
C GLN A 355 3.60 -25.26 -24.18
N GLU A 356 4.67 -25.20 -24.98
CA GLU A 356 5.77 -26.18 -24.91
C GLU A 356 7.18 -25.58 -24.70
N LYS A 357 7.35 -24.26 -24.54
CA LYS A 357 8.67 -23.63 -24.30
C LYS A 357 8.80 -22.80 -23.03
N ASN A 358 8.02 -23.09 -21.97
CA ASN A 358 8.22 -22.48 -20.65
C ASN A 358 9.28 -23.15 -19.76
N THR A 359 10.04 -24.11 -20.30
CA THR A 359 11.29 -24.59 -19.69
C THR A 359 12.50 -24.11 -20.49
N LYS A 360 12.84 -22.83 -20.35
CA LYS A 360 14.21 -22.28 -20.21
C LYS A 360 14.29 -20.84 -20.73
N GLN A 361 14.64 -19.96 -19.77
CA GLN A 361 15.13 -18.58 -19.91
C GLN A 361 14.23 -17.57 -20.61
N VAL A 362 13.56 -16.71 -19.83
CA VAL A 362 13.67 -15.23 -19.85
C VAL A 362 12.96 -14.68 -18.59
N GLY A 363 13.64 -13.82 -17.83
CA GLY A 363 13.01 -12.78 -17.00
C GLY A 363 12.11 -13.24 -15.87
N THR A 364 12.68 -13.90 -14.87
CA THR A 364 12.35 -13.79 -13.45
C THR A 364 11.21 -12.81 -13.07
N VAL A 365 9.95 -13.23 -13.20
CA VAL A 365 8.79 -12.55 -12.58
C VAL A 365 8.55 -13.24 -11.25
N TYR A 366 8.83 -12.53 -10.17
CA TYR A 366 8.88 -13.05 -8.81
C TYR A 366 8.08 -12.13 -7.89
N VAL A 367 6.81 -12.44 -7.69
CA VAL A 367 5.87 -11.55 -7.01
C VAL A 367 4.98 -12.34 -6.05
N LEU A 368 5.09 -12.12 -4.75
CA LEU A 368 4.10 -12.63 -3.79
C LEU A 368 3.28 -11.43 -3.31
N PHE A 369 2.06 -11.29 -3.80
CA PHE A 369 1.01 -10.43 -3.29
C PHE A 369 -0.15 -11.27 -2.76
N SER A 370 -0.02 -11.73 -1.53
CA SER A 370 -1.20 -11.87 -0.70
C SER A 370 -1.09 -10.78 0.34
N SER A 371 -1.68 -9.62 0.05
CA SER A 371 -1.76 -8.54 1.04
C SER A 371 -2.81 -8.84 2.13
N SER A 372 -3.58 -9.92 2.00
CA SER A 372 -4.76 -10.10 2.85
C SER A 372 -5.00 -11.50 3.41
N MET A 373 -4.27 -12.54 2.97
CA MET A 373 -4.63 -13.93 3.31
C MET A 373 -3.62 -14.71 4.16
N TYR A 374 -2.44 -14.15 4.48
CA TYR A 374 -1.49 -14.77 5.42
C TYR A 374 -1.68 -14.33 6.89
N TYR A 375 -2.85 -13.83 7.27
CA TYR A 375 -3.17 -13.49 8.67
C TYR A 375 -3.92 -14.58 9.44
N ILE A 376 -3.88 -15.82 8.97
CA ILE A 376 -4.43 -16.95 9.72
C ILE A 376 -3.49 -18.15 9.57
N ASN A 377 -2.54 -18.27 10.48
CA ASN A 377 -2.32 -19.51 11.24
C ASN A 377 -1.31 -19.22 12.36
N HIS A 378 -1.90 -19.03 13.55
CA HIS A 378 -1.35 -19.07 14.91
C HIS A 378 -0.13 -18.20 15.25
#